data_AF-A0A0B7BCL2-F1
#
_entry.id   AF-A0A0B7BCL2-F1
#
_cell.length_a   1.000
_cell.length_b   1.000
_cell.length_c   1.000
_cell.angle_alpha   90.00
_cell.angle_beta   90.00
_cell.angle_gamma   90.00
#
_symmetry.space_group_name_H-M   'P 1'
#
loop_
_entity.id
_entity.type
_entity.pdbx_description
1 polymer ?
#
loop_
_entity_poly.entity_id
_entity_poly.type
_entity_poly.pdbx_seq_one_letter_code
_entity_poly.pdbx_strand_id
1 'polypeptide(L)'
;SARIGHRIQELSKMPTTMPEDLKIKGMIELRALRLLNFQRSLRAEVISTMRKDTTLETALNPNAYKRSKRQSLREARVTEKLEKQQKMEQDRKKRQKHQEYLNAVLQHAKDFKDFHRNVVAKIGKLNRAVITYHTNTEREQKKEQERIEKERMRRLMAEDEEGYRKLIDQKKDKRLAYLLSQTDEYVNS
;
A
#
# COMPACT_ATOMS: atom_id res chain seq x y z
N SER A 1 38.56 5.03 -75.51
CA SER A 1 38.14 3.86 -76.33
C SER A 1 39.27 3.33 -77.22
N ALA A 2 39.99 4.19 -77.96
CA ALA A 2 41.10 3.76 -78.84
C ALA A 2 42.21 2.95 -78.13
N ARG A 3 42.66 3.38 -76.94
CA ARG A 3 43.69 2.67 -76.15
C ARG A 3 43.26 1.27 -75.69
N ILE A 4 42.00 1.11 -75.27
CA ILE A 4 41.43 -0.19 -74.86
C ILE A 4 41.28 -1.10 -76.09
N GLY A 5 40.82 -0.57 -77.22
CA GLY A 5 40.74 -1.30 -78.47
C GLY A 5 42.11 -1.82 -78.93
N HIS A 6 43.13 -0.99 -78.86
CA HIS A 6 44.52 -1.39 -79.15
C HIS A 6 45.01 -2.50 -78.21
N ARG A 7 44.77 -2.37 -76.90
CA ARG A 7 45.15 -3.39 -75.90
C ARG A 7 44.44 -4.73 -76.11
N ILE A 8 43.17 -4.70 -76.50
CA ILE A 8 42.41 -5.92 -76.85
C ILE A 8 43.04 -6.62 -78.07
N GLN A 9 43.48 -5.85 -79.08
CA GLN A 9 44.14 -6.42 -80.27
C GLN A 9 45.49 -7.04 -79.91
N GLU A 10 46.27 -6.39 -79.06
CA GLU A 10 47.55 -6.90 -78.52
C GLU A 10 47.36 -8.22 -77.76
N LEU A 11 46.43 -8.25 -76.80
CA LEU A 11 46.11 -9.43 -76.00
C LEU A 11 45.44 -10.56 -76.80
N SER A 12 44.82 -10.25 -77.94
CA SER A 12 44.24 -11.28 -78.82
C SER A 12 45.30 -11.99 -79.66
N LYS A 13 46.53 -11.44 -79.74
CA LYS A 13 47.66 -11.98 -80.52
C LYS A 13 48.82 -12.43 -79.60
N MET A 14 48.51 -13.05 -78.46
CA MET A 14 49.54 -13.51 -77.52
C MET A 14 50.37 -14.68 -78.10
N PRO A 15 51.71 -14.69 -77.93
CA PRO A 15 52.57 -15.79 -78.35
C PRO A 15 52.25 -17.12 -77.64
N THR A 16 52.35 -18.23 -78.37
CA THR A 16 52.15 -19.59 -77.84
C THR A 16 53.29 -20.08 -76.95
N THR A 17 54.44 -19.40 -76.98
CA THR A 17 55.67 -19.75 -76.24
C THR A 17 55.79 -19.06 -74.87
N MET A 18 54.73 -18.39 -74.42
CA MET A 18 54.73 -17.64 -73.15
C MET A 18 54.54 -18.56 -71.94
N PRO A 19 55.16 -18.25 -70.78
CA PRO A 19 54.86 -18.90 -69.51
C PRO A 19 53.35 -18.92 -69.20
N GLU A 20 52.87 -20.05 -68.67
CA GLU A 20 51.43 -20.30 -68.49
C GLU A 20 50.77 -19.30 -67.52
N ASP A 21 51.50 -18.84 -66.50
CA ASP A 21 51.03 -17.84 -65.54
C ASP A 21 50.79 -16.46 -66.18
N LEU A 22 51.67 -16.03 -67.08
CA LEU A 22 51.52 -14.79 -67.85
C LEU A 22 50.40 -14.89 -68.87
N LYS A 23 50.25 -16.06 -69.51
CA LYS A 23 49.15 -16.35 -70.44
C LYS A 23 47.79 -16.30 -69.75
N ILE A 24 47.67 -16.88 -68.55
CA ILE A 24 46.44 -16.80 -67.73
C ILE A 24 46.11 -15.34 -67.39
N LYS A 25 47.08 -14.55 -66.93
CA LYS A 25 46.88 -13.12 -66.64
C LYS A 25 46.41 -12.33 -67.87
N GLY A 26 47.04 -12.56 -69.03
CA GLY A 26 46.63 -11.93 -70.28
C GLY A 26 45.23 -12.33 -70.75
N MET A 27 44.85 -13.60 -70.56
CA MET A 27 43.49 -14.07 -70.86
C MET A 27 42.44 -13.46 -69.92
N ILE A 28 42.75 -13.31 -68.62
CA ILE A 28 41.89 -12.62 -67.66
C ILE A 28 41.72 -11.15 -68.06
N GLU A 29 42.81 -10.46 -68.38
CA GLU A 29 42.78 -9.06 -68.83
C GLU A 29 41.93 -8.89 -70.10
N LEU A 30 42.12 -9.76 -71.10
CA LEU A 30 41.35 -9.74 -72.34
C LEU A 30 39.85 -9.92 -72.08
N ARG A 31 39.48 -10.89 -71.23
CA ARG A 31 38.07 -11.12 -70.83
C ARG A 31 37.50 -9.92 -70.07
N ALA A 32 38.26 -9.34 -69.14
CA ALA A 32 37.86 -8.15 -68.40
C ALA A 32 37.62 -6.95 -69.32
N LEU A 33 38.50 -6.70 -70.30
CA LEU A 33 38.36 -5.61 -71.27
C LEU A 33 37.15 -5.83 -72.21
N ARG A 34 36.87 -7.08 -72.62
CA ARG A 34 35.67 -7.42 -73.41
C ARG A 34 34.38 -7.24 -72.62
N LEU A 35 34.41 -7.49 -71.31
CA LEU A 35 33.26 -7.34 -70.40
C LEU A 35 33.13 -5.92 -69.82
N LEU A 36 34.03 -4.98 -70.15
CA LEU A 36 34.03 -3.64 -69.57
C LEU A 36 32.71 -2.89 -69.77
N ASN A 37 32.12 -2.97 -70.97
CA ASN A 37 30.84 -2.30 -71.24
C ASN A 37 29.69 -2.95 -70.45
N PHE A 38 29.68 -4.28 -70.34
CA PHE A 38 28.72 -4.99 -69.50
C PHE A 38 28.84 -4.59 -68.04
N GLN A 39 30.07 -4.55 -67.50
CA GLN A 39 30.34 -4.09 -66.14
C GLN A 39 29.87 -2.65 -65.90
N ARG A 40 30.08 -1.75 -66.87
CA ARG A 40 29.61 -0.36 -66.79
C ARG A 40 28.08 -0.29 -66.73
N SER A 41 27.39 -1.02 -67.60
CA SER A 41 25.92 -1.08 -67.60
C SER A 41 25.38 -1.64 -66.29
N LEU A 42 25.92 -2.77 -65.82
CA LEU A 42 25.51 -3.40 -64.56
C LEU A 42 25.71 -2.46 -63.36
N ARG A 43 26.87 -1.79 -63.27
CA ARG A 43 27.12 -0.81 -62.20
C ARG A 43 26.17 0.38 -62.26
N ALA A 44 25.88 0.88 -63.47
CA ALA A 44 24.94 1.99 -63.64
C ALA A 44 23.52 1.60 -63.20
N GLU A 45 23.07 0.38 -63.53
CA GLU A 45 21.78 -0.15 -63.12
C GLU A 45 21.66 -0.28 -61.60
N VAL A 46 22.65 -0.92 -60.95
CA VAL A 46 22.68 -1.05 -59.48
C VAL A 46 22.65 0.31 -58.79
N ILE A 47 23.49 1.26 -59.24
CA ILE A 47 23.52 2.61 -58.64
C ILE A 47 22.19 3.35 -58.86
N SER A 48 21.56 3.19 -60.02
CA SER A 48 20.26 3.81 -60.33
C SER A 48 19.18 3.32 -59.37
N THR A 49 19.09 2.01 -59.14
CA THR A 49 18.13 1.42 -58.20
C THR A 49 18.43 1.85 -56.76
N MET A 50 19.68 1.75 -56.32
CA MET A 50 20.07 2.17 -54.97
C MET A 50 19.77 3.64 -54.69
N ARG A 51 19.97 4.54 -55.69
CA ARG A 51 19.63 5.96 -55.53
C ARG A 51 18.14 6.17 -55.33
N LYS A 52 17.29 5.43 -56.04
CA LYS A 52 15.84 5.51 -55.85
C LYS A 52 15.44 5.04 -54.45
N ASP A 53 15.97 3.89 -54.02
CA ASP A 53 15.60 3.29 -52.72
C ASP A 53 16.11 4.10 -51.52
N THR A 54 17.28 4.74 -51.65
CA THR A 54 17.90 5.53 -50.57
C THR A 54 17.45 6.99 -50.55
N THR A 55 16.76 7.46 -51.59
CA THR A 55 16.22 8.81 -51.59
C THR A 55 14.89 8.84 -50.85
N LEU A 56 14.85 9.54 -49.73
CA LEU A 56 13.61 9.75 -49.00
C LEU A 56 12.67 10.63 -49.80
N GLU A 57 11.50 10.09 -50.18
CA GLU A 57 10.41 10.84 -50.83
C GLU A 57 10.00 12.09 -50.01
N THR A 58 10.14 12.01 -48.68
CA THR A 58 9.89 13.13 -47.77
C THR A 58 10.89 14.28 -47.89
N ALA A 59 12.11 14.00 -48.35
CA ALA A 59 13.14 14.99 -48.59
C ALA A 59 13.02 15.65 -49.97
N LEU A 60 12.44 14.94 -50.95
CA LEU A 60 12.18 15.47 -52.30
C LEU A 60 11.08 16.54 -52.30
N ASN A 61 10.08 16.40 -51.44
CA ASN A 61 9.04 17.41 -51.25
C ASN A 61 8.76 17.71 -49.77
N PRO A 62 9.64 18.45 -49.08
CA PRO A 62 9.45 18.76 -47.66
C PRO A 62 8.14 19.49 -47.36
N ASN A 63 7.62 20.26 -48.32
CA ASN A 63 6.38 21.02 -48.17
C ASN A 63 5.13 20.14 -48.20
N ALA A 64 5.16 19.00 -48.91
CA ALA A 64 4.05 18.05 -48.91
C ALA A 64 3.87 17.37 -47.54
N TYR A 65 4.97 17.16 -46.80
CA TYR A 65 4.95 16.49 -45.50
C TYR A 65 4.96 17.44 -44.30
N LYS A 66 5.20 18.74 -44.54
CA LYS A 66 5.12 19.77 -43.51
C LYS A 66 3.66 20.11 -43.21
N ARG A 67 3.17 19.72 -42.03
CA ARG A 67 1.88 20.19 -41.54
C ARG A 67 1.97 21.68 -41.15
N SER A 68 1.41 22.55 -41.99
CA SER A 68 1.33 23.98 -41.68
C SER A 68 0.35 24.22 -40.53
N LYS A 69 0.82 24.83 -39.44
CA LYS A 69 -0.02 25.20 -38.30
C LYS A 69 -0.59 26.58 -38.53
N ARG A 70 -1.92 26.66 -38.69
CA ARG A 70 -2.65 27.94 -38.70
C ARG A 70 -3.18 28.23 -37.31
N GLN A 71 -2.97 29.45 -36.83
CA GLN A 71 -3.51 29.92 -35.56
C GLN A 71 -4.89 30.52 -35.82
N SER A 72 -5.94 29.74 -35.57
CA SER A 72 -7.31 30.25 -35.70
C SER A 72 -7.84 30.76 -34.37
N LEU A 73 -8.69 31.80 -34.42
CA LEU A 73 -9.37 32.32 -33.23
C LEU A 73 -10.25 31.25 -32.55
N ARG A 74 -10.83 30.32 -33.33
CA ARG A 74 -11.64 29.22 -32.80
C ARG A 74 -10.79 28.29 -31.93
N GLU A 75 -9.60 27.89 -32.39
CA GLU A 75 -8.69 27.06 -31.60
C GLU A 75 -8.29 27.77 -30.30
N ALA A 76 -7.89 29.04 -30.37
CA ALA A 76 -7.51 29.82 -29.19
C ALA A 76 -8.65 29.88 -28.14
N ARG A 77 -9.89 30.16 -28.58
CA ARG A 77 -11.06 30.21 -27.69
C ARG A 77 -11.38 28.87 -27.05
N VAL A 78 -11.26 27.76 -27.80
CA VAL A 78 -11.51 26.41 -27.26
C VAL A 78 -10.45 26.05 -26.23
N THR A 79 -9.17 26.32 -26.51
CA THR A 79 -8.07 26.09 -25.57
C THR A 79 -8.27 26.90 -24.29
N GLU A 80 -8.52 28.21 -24.39
CA GLU A 80 -8.74 29.07 -23.22
C GLU A 80 -9.92 28.60 -22.37
N LYS A 81 -11.04 28.22 -23.01
CA LYS A 81 -12.20 27.68 -22.32
C LYS A 81 -11.86 26.39 -21.56
N LEU A 82 -11.12 25.48 -22.20
CA LEU A 82 -10.74 24.20 -21.62
C LEU A 82 -9.77 24.40 -20.44
N GLU A 83 -8.77 25.25 -20.59
CA GLU A 83 -7.82 25.58 -19.53
C GLU A 83 -8.52 26.23 -18.33
N LYS A 84 -9.47 27.15 -18.58
CA LYS A 84 -10.28 27.76 -17.52
C LYS A 84 -11.13 26.71 -16.80
N GLN A 85 -11.74 25.77 -17.53
CA GLN A 85 -12.51 24.67 -16.93
C GLN A 85 -11.62 23.77 -16.07
N GLN A 86 -10.45 23.36 -16.58
CA GLN A 86 -9.50 22.54 -15.83
C GLN A 86 -9.02 23.23 -14.55
N LYS A 87 -8.71 24.53 -14.63
CA LYS A 87 -8.31 25.33 -13.46
C LYS A 87 -9.42 25.39 -12.40
N MET A 88 -10.66 25.68 -12.81
CA MET A 88 -11.80 25.69 -11.90
C MET A 88 -12.04 24.32 -11.25
N GLU A 89 -11.91 23.23 -12.00
CA GLU A 89 -12.05 21.88 -11.45
C GLU A 89 -10.93 21.54 -10.45
N GLN A 90 -9.70 21.94 -10.75
CA GLN A 90 -8.56 21.75 -9.86
C GLN A 90 -8.75 22.53 -8.55
N ASP A 91 -9.20 23.78 -8.62
CA ASP A 91 -9.49 24.60 -7.45
C ASP A 91 -10.65 24.03 -6.64
N ARG A 92 -11.70 23.52 -7.32
CA ARG A 92 -12.80 22.80 -6.66
C ARG A 92 -12.31 21.57 -5.91
N LYS A 93 -11.46 20.75 -6.53
CA LYS A 93 -10.86 19.56 -5.90
C LYS A 93 -9.98 19.93 -4.70
N LYS A 94 -9.20 21.01 -4.79
CA LYS A 94 -8.40 21.52 -3.67
C LYS A 94 -9.28 21.95 -2.50
N ARG A 95 -10.34 22.73 -2.75
CA ARG A 95 -11.30 23.17 -1.72
C ARG A 95 -11.99 21.98 -1.06
N GLN A 96 -12.42 21.00 -1.85
CA GLN A 96 -13.06 19.78 -1.34
C GLN A 96 -12.11 18.99 -0.44
N LYS A 97 -10.86 18.75 -0.86
CA LYS A 97 -9.86 18.06 -0.03
C LYS A 97 -9.61 18.79 1.29
N HIS A 98 -9.54 20.12 1.26
CA HIS A 98 -9.37 20.90 2.48
C HIS A 98 -10.58 20.77 3.41
N GLN A 99 -11.81 20.80 2.86
CA GLN A 99 -13.02 20.59 3.65
C GLN A 99 -13.09 19.18 4.25
N GLU A 100 -12.73 18.15 3.49
CA GLU A 100 -12.66 16.76 3.97
C GLU A 100 -11.65 16.61 5.11
N TYR A 101 -10.49 17.27 5.01
CA TYR A 101 -9.50 17.32 6.07
C TYR A 101 -10.05 17.97 7.35
N LEU A 102 -10.70 19.14 7.23
CA LEU A 102 -11.32 19.81 8.36
C LEU A 102 -12.39 18.93 9.01
N ASN A 103 -13.22 18.27 8.21
CA ASN A 103 -14.24 17.34 8.71
C ASN A 103 -13.61 16.17 9.47
N ALA A 104 -12.50 15.60 8.97
CA ALA A 104 -11.78 14.53 9.66
C ALA A 104 -11.21 14.98 11.01
N VAL A 105 -10.65 16.19 11.08
CA VAL A 105 -10.15 16.77 12.34
C VAL A 105 -11.28 16.99 13.34
N LEU A 106 -12.42 17.54 12.90
CA LEU A 106 -13.59 17.76 13.75
C LEU A 106 -14.18 16.43 14.24
N GLN A 107 -14.23 15.42 13.36
CA GLN A 107 -14.71 14.09 13.72
C GLN A 107 -13.81 13.45 14.79
N HIS A 108 -12.48 13.51 14.61
CA HIS A 108 -11.54 13.03 15.62
C HIS A 108 -11.72 13.75 16.97
N ALA A 109 -11.92 15.06 16.96
CA ALA A 109 -12.17 15.82 18.19
C ALA A 109 -13.46 15.41 18.91
N LYS A 110 -14.51 15.07 18.14
CA LYS A 110 -15.76 14.51 18.68
C LYS A 110 -15.52 13.13 19.31
N ASP A 111 -14.86 12.24 18.58
CA ASP A 111 -14.57 10.88 19.04
C ASP A 111 -13.72 10.89 20.32
N PHE A 112 -12.76 11.81 20.40
CA PHE A 112 -11.93 12.01 21.58
C PHE A 112 -12.75 12.44 22.81
N LYS A 113 -13.66 13.40 22.64
CA LYS A 113 -14.57 13.83 23.71
C LYS A 113 -15.50 12.71 24.15
N ASP A 114 -16.06 11.95 23.21
CA ASP A 114 -16.96 10.85 23.50
C ASP A 114 -16.23 9.69 24.20
N PHE A 115 -14.97 9.42 23.82
CA PHE A 115 -14.11 8.48 24.54
C PHE A 115 -13.95 8.89 26.02
N HIS A 116 -13.63 10.15 26.31
CA HIS A 116 -13.49 10.62 27.70
C HIS A 116 -14.82 10.58 28.47
N ARG A 117 -15.95 10.95 27.85
CA ARG A 117 -17.28 10.79 28.44
C ARG A 117 -17.56 9.34 28.81
N ASN A 118 -17.21 8.40 27.93
CA ASN A 118 -17.37 6.97 28.17
C ASN A 118 -16.48 6.47 29.31
N VAL A 119 -15.26 6.99 29.45
CA VAL A 119 -14.37 6.69 30.58
C VAL A 119 -15.00 7.16 31.90
N VAL A 120 -15.48 8.40 31.97
CA VAL A 120 -16.17 8.93 33.16
C VAL A 120 -17.41 8.09 33.50
N ALA A 121 -18.20 7.71 32.50
CA ALA A 121 -19.35 6.84 32.68
C ALA A 121 -18.98 5.45 33.21
N LYS A 122 -17.87 4.87 32.73
CA LYS A 122 -17.32 3.59 33.23
C LYS A 122 -16.90 3.70 34.69
N ILE A 123 -16.18 4.76 35.07
CA ILE A 123 -15.77 5.03 36.45
C ILE A 123 -17.02 5.13 37.35
N GLY A 124 -18.03 5.90 36.93
CA GLY A 124 -19.29 6.02 37.69
C GLY A 124 -20.05 4.71 37.86
N LYS A 125 -20.02 3.81 36.86
CA LYS A 125 -20.58 2.45 37.00
C LYS A 125 -19.82 1.61 38.02
N LEU A 126 -18.48 1.64 37.96
CA LEU A 126 -17.61 0.91 38.88
C LEU A 126 -17.83 1.38 40.33
N ASN A 127 -17.86 2.69 40.58
CA ASN A 127 -18.10 3.25 41.91
C ASN A 127 -19.44 2.79 42.49
N ARG A 128 -20.51 2.80 41.69
CA ARG A 128 -21.83 2.29 42.14
C ARG A 128 -21.80 0.80 42.44
N ALA A 129 -21.09 0.00 41.65
CA ALA A 129 -20.94 -1.43 41.88
C ALA A 129 -20.20 -1.70 43.21
N VAL A 130 -19.13 -0.94 43.50
CA VAL A 130 -18.40 -1.04 44.76
C VAL A 130 -19.28 -0.69 45.96
N ILE A 131 -20.01 0.43 45.90
CA ILE A 131 -20.96 0.82 46.96
C ILE A 131 -22.00 -0.30 47.18
N THR A 132 -22.60 -0.79 46.10
CA THR A 132 -23.61 -1.87 46.16
C THR A 132 -23.03 -3.14 46.77
N TYR A 133 -21.80 -3.50 46.42
CA TYR A 133 -21.10 -4.64 46.99
C TYR A 133 -20.95 -4.50 48.50
N HIS A 134 -20.48 -3.34 49.00
CA HIS A 134 -20.34 -3.10 50.44
C HIS A 134 -21.69 -3.12 51.16
N THR A 135 -22.72 -2.44 50.64
CA THR A 135 -24.06 -2.45 51.23
C THR A 135 -24.66 -3.87 51.31
N ASN A 136 -24.48 -4.67 50.25
CA ASN A 136 -24.94 -6.06 50.25
C ASN A 136 -24.13 -6.92 51.24
N THR A 137 -22.82 -6.71 51.34
CA THR A 137 -21.95 -7.43 52.27
C THR A 137 -22.33 -7.14 53.71
N GLU A 138 -22.55 -5.87 54.08
CA GLU A 138 -23.02 -5.48 55.41
C GLU A 138 -24.40 -6.07 55.73
N ARG A 139 -25.30 -6.10 54.75
CA ARG A 139 -26.62 -6.70 54.92
C ARG A 139 -26.56 -8.20 55.18
N GLU A 140 -25.72 -8.93 54.44
CA GLU A 140 -25.52 -10.37 54.65
C GLU A 140 -24.81 -10.66 55.98
N GLN A 141 -23.82 -9.83 56.37
CA GLN A 141 -23.20 -9.92 57.71
C GLN A 141 -24.22 -9.73 58.82
N LYS A 142 -25.12 -8.74 58.71
CA LYS A 142 -26.19 -8.51 59.69
C LYS A 142 -27.15 -9.70 59.78
N LYS A 143 -27.58 -10.25 58.63
CA LYS A 143 -28.44 -11.46 58.61
C LYS A 143 -27.75 -12.66 59.24
N GLU A 144 -26.46 -12.85 58.97
CA GLU A 144 -25.69 -13.93 59.57
C GLU A 144 -25.57 -13.76 61.09
N GLN A 145 -25.33 -12.54 61.55
CA GLN A 145 -25.31 -12.22 62.98
C GLN A 145 -26.66 -12.50 63.64
N GLU A 146 -27.78 -12.07 63.02
CA GLU A 146 -29.13 -12.37 63.51
C GLU A 146 -29.42 -13.89 63.53
N ARG A 147 -28.90 -14.65 62.55
CA ARG A 147 -29.03 -16.11 62.50
C ARG A 147 -28.28 -16.77 63.64
N ILE A 148 -27.03 -16.38 63.86
CA ILE A 148 -26.19 -16.90 64.96
C ILE A 148 -26.82 -16.56 66.31
N GLU A 149 -27.35 -15.35 66.48
CA GLU A 149 -28.03 -14.94 67.72
C GLU A 149 -29.32 -15.73 67.97
N LYS A 150 -30.13 -15.97 66.93
CA LYS A 150 -31.32 -16.83 67.03
C LYS A 150 -30.98 -18.28 67.36
N GLU A 151 -29.94 -18.85 66.76
CA GLU A 151 -29.48 -20.20 67.07
C GLU A 151 -28.98 -20.28 68.52
N ARG A 152 -28.20 -19.29 68.95
CA ARG A 152 -27.74 -19.16 70.33
C ARG A 152 -28.92 -19.12 71.31
N MET A 153 -29.94 -18.30 71.05
CA MET A 153 -31.14 -18.23 71.91
C MET A 153 -31.96 -19.52 71.88
N ARG A 154 -32.07 -20.19 70.72
CA ARG A 154 -32.76 -21.48 70.61
C ARG A 154 -32.10 -22.57 71.45
N ARG A 155 -30.76 -22.67 71.43
CA ARG A 155 -30.02 -23.66 72.25
C ARG A 155 -30.18 -23.40 73.74
N LEU A 156 -30.15 -22.12 74.15
CA LEU A 156 -30.44 -21.72 75.53
C LEU A 156 -31.86 -22.12 75.97
N MET A 157 -32.87 -21.89 75.13
CA MET A 157 -34.27 -22.25 75.43
C MET A 157 -34.52 -23.77 75.43
N ALA A 158 -33.69 -24.54 74.74
CA ALA A 158 -33.76 -26.00 74.70
C ALA A 158 -32.92 -26.67 75.81
N GLU A 159 -32.39 -25.88 76.76
CA GLU A 159 -31.54 -26.35 77.87
C GLU A 159 -30.26 -27.07 77.41
N ASP A 160 -29.81 -26.84 76.16
CA ASP A 160 -28.55 -27.33 75.62
C ASP A 160 -27.39 -26.40 76.02
N GLU A 161 -26.96 -26.53 77.28
CA GLU A 161 -25.90 -25.72 77.88
C GLU A 161 -24.54 -25.91 77.19
N GLU A 162 -24.22 -27.14 76.78
CA GLU A 162 -22.95 -27.46 76.12
C GLU A 162 -22.87 -26.82 74.73
N GLY A 163 -23.96 -26.89 73.95
CA GLY A 163 -24.04 -26.25 72.65
C GLY A 163 -24.02 -24.73 72.73
N TYR A 164 -24.65 -24.14 73.75
CA TYR A 164 -24.61 -22.70 73.99
C TYR A 164 -23.22 -22.20 74.39
N ARG A 165 -22.49 -22.92 75.26
CA ARG A 165 -21.09 -22.58 75.62
C ARG A 165 -20.15 -22.63 74.44
N LYS A 166 -20.26 -23.65 73.58
CA LYS A 166 -19.46 -23.75 72.35
C LYS A 166 -19.63 -22.54 71.43
N LEU A 167 -20.83 -21.98 71.34
CA LEU A 167 -21.08 -20.76 70.56
C LEU A 167 -20.47 -19.49 71.20
N ILE A 168 -20.42 -19.41 72.53
CA ILE A 168 -19.76 -18.32 73.27
C ILE A 168 -18.25 -18.37 73.09
N ASP A 169 -17.67 -19.57 73.20
CA ASP A 169 -16.23 -19.80 73.01
C ASP A 169 -15.79 -19.47 71.57
N GLN A 170 -16.61 -19.83 70.57
CA GLN A 170 -16.38 -19.46 69.18
C GLN A 170 -16.42 -17.93 68.95
N LYS A 171 -17.33 -17.21 69.64
CA LYS A 171 -17.40 -15.74 69.58
C LYS A 171 -16.27 -15.06 70.37
N LYS A 172 -15.48 -15.82 71.13
CA LYS A 172 -14.42 -15.34 72.04
C LYS A 172 -14.92 -14.26 73.01
N ASP A 173 -16.18 -14.35 73.46
CA ASP A 173 -16.73 -13.42 74.45
C ASP A 173 -16.20 -13.78 75.85
N LYS A 174 -14.98 -13.34 76.11
CA LYS A 174 -14.22 -13.66 77.32
C LYS A 174 -14.95 -13.25 78.60
N ARG A 175 -15.72 -12.16 78.55
CA ARG A 175 -16.44 -11.65 79.73
C ARG A 175 -17.67 -12.49 80.02
N LEU A 176 -18.44 -12.86 78.99
CA LEU A 176 -19.59 -13.72 79.19
C LEU A 176 -19.18 -15.14 79.61
N ALA A 177 -18.12 -15.69 79.01
CA ALA A 177 -17.55 -16.96 79.44
C ALA A 177 -17.10 -16.94 80.91
N TYR A 178 -16.43 -15.87 81.35
CA TYR A 178 -15.98 -15.69 82.74
C TYR A 178 -17.15 -15.59 83.74
N LEU A 179 -18.20 -14.85 83.41
CA LEU A 179 -19.38 -14.73 84.28
C LEU A 179 -20.13 -16.05 84.43
N LEU A 180 -20.20 -16.85 83.35
CA LEU A 180 -20.79 -18.19 83.41
C LEU A 180 -19.96 -19.13 84.30
N SER A 181 -18.63 -19.13 84.18
CA SER A 181 -17.78 -19.96 85.05
C SER A 181 -17.88 -19.56 86.53
N GLN A 182 -17.99 -18.26 86.84
CA GLN A 182 -18.20 -17.81 88.23
C GLN A 182 -19.55 -18.23 88.79
N THR A 183 -20.59 -18.26 87.95
CA THR A 183 -21.93 -18.70 88.37
C THR A 183 -21.94 -20.20 88.65
N ASP A 184 -21.30 -21.02 87.81
CA ASP A 184 -21.11 -22.44 88.08
C ASP A 184 -20.37 -22.66 89.40
N GLU A 185 -19.30 -21.90 89.64
CA GLU A 185 -18.49 -22.02 90.87
C GLU A 185 -19.33 -21.68 92.10
N TYR A 186 -20.18 -20.66 92.03
CA TYR A 186 -21.10 -20.29 93.10
C TYR A 186 -22.25 -21.30 93.32
N VAL A 187 -22.80 -21.88 92.25
CA VAL A 187 -23.91 -22.87 92.34
C VAL A 187 -23.42 -24.24 92.79
N ASN A 188 -22.17 -24.60 92.49
CA ASN A 188 -21.54 -25.84 92.92
C ASN A 188 -20.86 -25.75 94.31
N SER A 189 -20.92 -24.59 94.97
CA SER A 189 -20.47 -24.34 96.35
C SER A 189 -21.62 -24.52 97.34
#